data_AF-A0AAT9FNL0-F1
#
_entry.id   AF-A0AAT9FNL0-F1
#
_cell.length_a   1.000
_cell.length_b   1.000
_cell.length_c   1.000
_cell.angle_alpha   90.00
_cell.angle_beta   90.00
_cell.angle_gamma   90.00
#
_symmetry.space_group_name_H-M   'P 1'
#
loop_
_entity.id
_entity.type
_entity.pdbx_description
1 polymer ?
#
loop_
_entity_poly.entity_id
_entity_poly.type
_entity_poly.pdbx_seq_one_letter_code
_entity_poly.pdbx_strand_id
1 'polypeptide(L)'
;MKRSLLILWLLSLLPCFGELPPSVYADLKKKSPEKIEIRVDQVKHQSIFRKQEMVTATVTKVMETSSKLKVGDKIEIRYRHVPLRGAAGPSPIPKLKAGASYPAWLKQGEGGIYVPAARGKSFTRK
;
A
#
# COMPACT_ATOMS: atom_id res chain seq x y z
N MET A 1 -35.21 -35.03 -4.40
CA MET A 1 -33.79 -35.08 -4.84
C MET A 1 -33.39 -33.99 -5.85
N LYS A 2 -34.28 -33.55 -6.77
CA LYS A 2 -33.93 -32.55 -7.80
C LYS A 2 -33.71 -31.10 -7.31
N ARG A 3 -34.36 -30.69 -6.21
CA ARG A 3 -34.22 -29.32 -5.64
C ARG A 3 -32.88 -29.07 -4.93
N SER A 4 -32.24 -30.11 -4.40
CA SER A 4 -30.94 -29.99 -3.71
C SER A 4 -29.78 -29.72 -4.69
N LEU A 5 -29.87 -30.26 -5.91
CA LEU A 5 -28.89 -30.02 -6.97
C LEU A 5 -28.88 -28.56 -7.45
N LEU A 6 -30.06 -27.92 -7.46
CA LEU A 6 -30.25 -26.52 -7.87
C LEU A 6 -29.61 -25.53 -6.89
N ILE A 7 -29.63 -25.83 -5.59
CA ILE A 7 -29.01 -24.99 -4.55
C ILE A 7 -27.48 -25.05 -4.64
N LEU A 8 -26.92 -26.23 -4.94
CA LEU A 8 -25.48 -26.42 -5.11
C LEU A 8 -24.95 -25.68 -6.35
N TRP A 9 -25.75 -25.58 -7.41
CA TRP A 9 -25.39 -24.87 -8.64
C TRP A 9 -25.49 -23.34 -8.50
N LEU A 10 -26.33 -22.84 -7.58
CA LEU A 10 -26.45 -21.40 -7.32
C LEU A 10 -25.28 -20.86 -6.49
N LEU A 11 -24.65 -21.69 -5.65
CA LEU A 11 -23.50 -21.31 -4.83
C LEU A 11 -22.19 -21.13 -5.62
N SER A 12 -22.04 -21.75 -6.79
CA SER A 12 -20.83 -21.64 -7.62
C SER A 12 -20.71 -20.32 -8.39
N LEU A 13 -21.75 -19.49 -8.38
CA LEU A 13 -21.78 -18.18 -9.02
C LEU A 13 -21.31 -17.04 -8.10
N LEU A 14 -20.90 -17.34 -6.86
CA LEU A 14 -20.37 -16.32 -5.97
C LEU A 14 -19.05 -15.76 -6.53
N PRO A 15 -18.95 -14.45 -6.81
CA PRO A 15 -17.72 -13.85 -7.28
C PRO A 15 -16.67 -13.97 -6.17
N CYS A 16 -15.67 -14.83 -6.37
CA CYS A 16 -14.51 -14.90 -5.53
C CYS A 16 -13.66 -13.64 -5.81
N PHE A 17 -13.71 -12.67 -4.90
CA PHE A 17 -12.87 -11.47 -5.01
C PHE A 17 -11.41 -11.86 -4.83
N GLY A 18 -10.64 -11.77 -5.92
CA GLY A 18 -9.20 -12.07 -5.94
C GLY A 18 -8.33 -10.95 -5.36
N GLU A 19 -8.54 -10.59 -4.08
CA GLU A 19 -7.50 -9.86 -3.34
C GLU A 19 -6.37 -10.82 -2.98
N LEU A 20 -5.13 -10.33 -2.93
CA LEU A 20 -4.01 -11.12 -2.41
C LEU A 20 -4.29 -11.60 -0.98
N PRO A 21 -3.91 -12.84 -0.62
CA PRO A 21 -4.11 -13.33 0.73
C PRO A 21 -3.25 -12.53 1.75
N PRO A 22 -3.70 -12.42 3.01
CA PRO A 22 -2.98 -11.67 4.05
C PRO A 22 -1.51 -12.08 4.23
N SER A 23 -1.21 -13.37 4.05
CA SER A 23 0.16 -13.92 4.13
C SER A 23 1.11 -13.26 3.13
N VAL A 24 0.65 -13.00 1.90
CA VAL A 24 1.46 -12.34 0.87
C VAL A 24 1.80 -10.91 1.28
N TYR A 25 0.87 -10.16 1.87
CA TYR A 25 1.18 -8.83 2.38
C TYR A 25 2.14 -8.85 3.56
N ALA A 26 2.01 -9.84 4.46
CA ALA A 26 2.95 -10.01 5.57
C ALA A 26 4.37 -10.27 5.04
N ASP A 27 4.51 -11.12 4.01
CA ASP A 27 5.79 -11.38 3.35
C ASP A 27 6.35 -10.12 2.67
N LEU A 28 5.52 -9.34 1.98
CA LEU A 28 5.94 -8.08 1.37
C LEU A 28 6.41 -7.07 2.41
N LYS A 29 5.71 -6.97 3.55
CA LYS A 29 6.12 -6.12 4.69
C LYS A 29 7.46 -6.61 5.26
N LYS A 30 7.63 -7.91 5.43
CA LYS A 30 8.88 -8.51 5.95
C LYS A 30 10.06 -8.27 5.03
N LYS A 31 9.86 -8.37 3.72
CA LYS A 31 10.86 -8.14 2.67
C LYS A 31 11.10 -6.66 2.36
N SER A 32 10.35 -5.74 2.98
CA SER A 32 10.50 -4.31 2.78
C SER A 32 11.85 -3.82 3.34
N PRO A 33 12.71 -3.17 2.53
CA PRO A 33 14.01 -2.66 2.98
C PRO A 33 13.88 -1.58 4.05
N GLU A 34 12.80 -0.78 3.97
CA GLU A 34 12.51 0.28 4.93
C GLU A 34 11.23 -0.08 5.70
N LYS A 35 11.33 -0.07 7.02
CA LYS A 35 10.23 -0.25 7.97
C LYS A 35 10.31 0.90 8.96
N ILE A 36 9.52 1.94 8.72
CA ILE A 36 9.60 3.21 9.44
C ILE A 36 8.20 3.70 9.84
N GLU A 37 8.11 4.71 10.69
CA GLU A 37 6.90 5.51 10.85
C GLU A 37 7.17 6.93 10.35
N ILE A 38 6.22 7.46 9.59
CA ILE A 38 6.32 8.78 8.96
C ILE A 38 5.20 9.68 9.44
N ARG A 39 5.47 10.98 9.51
CA ARG A 39 4.45 12.03 9.56
C ARG A 39 4.38 12.67 8.18
N VAL A 40 3.18 12.71 7.61
CA VAL A 40 2.98 13.30 6.29
C VAL A 40 2.97 14.81 6.42
N ASP A 41 3.92 15.48 5.76
CA ASP A 41 4.02 16.94 5.79
C ASP A 41 3.14 17.55 4.69
N GLN A 42 3.21 16.99 3.48
CA GLN A 42 2.47 17.49 2.33
C GLN A 42 2.09 16.36 1.37
N VAL A 43 0.92 16.47 0.75
CA VAL A 43 0.47 15.60 -0.34
C VAL A 43 0.22 16.47 -1.56
N LYS A 44 0.83 16.11 -2.69
CA LYS A 44 0.66 16.75 -4.00
C LYS A 44 0.07 15.73 -4.98
N HIS A 45 -1.01 16.11 -5.64
CA HIS A 45 -1.63 15.31 -6.69
C HIS A 45 -1.06 15.71 -8.04
N GLN A 46 -0.15 14.91 -8.58
CA GLN A 46 0.39 15.11 -9.93
C GLN A 46 -0.53 14.44 -10.94
N SER A 47 -1.35 15.25 -11.62
CA SER A 47 -2.21 14.88 -12.74
C SER A 47 -3.50 14.12 -12.41
N ILE A 48 -4.61 14.70 -12.88
CA ILE A 48 -5.97 14.14 -12.91
C ILE A 48 -6.01 12.83 -13.75
N PHE A 49 -5.19 12.74 -14.80
CA PHE A 49 -5.19 11.61 -15.73
C PHE A 49 -4.34 10.43 -15.26
N ARG A 50 -3.20 10.68 -14.59
CA ARG A 50 -2.26 9.61 -14.17
C ARG A 50 -2.44 9.16 -12.72
N LYS A 51 -3.33 9.81 -11.95
CA LYS A 51 -3.64 9.51 -10.54
C LYS A 51 -2.37 9.28 -9.69
N GLN A 52 -1.35 10.10 -9.93
CA GLN A 52 -0.08 10.01 -9.23
C GLN A 52 -0.11 10.92 -8.00
N GLU A 53 0.31 10.38 -6.87
CA GLU A 53 0.46 11.08 -5.61
C GLU A 53 1.95 11.18 -5.28
N MET A 54 2.35 12.38 -4.90
CA MET A 54 3.69 12.69 -4.41
C MET A 54 3.54 13.21 -2.99
N VAL A 55 4.19 12.55 -2.04
CA VAL A 55 4.04 12.79 -0.62
C VAL A 55 5.40 13.17 -0.05
N THR A 56 5.48 14.31 0.61
CA THR A 56 6.63 14.67 1.43
C THR A 56 6.31 14.31 2.87
N ALA A 57 7.20 13.58 3.51
CA ALA A 57 7.00 13.12 4.87
C ALA A 57 8.30 13.15 5.67
N THR A 58 8.16 13.36 6.98
CA THR A 58 9.26 13.33 7.93
C THR A 58 9.27 11.99 8.66
N VAL A 59 10.44 11.36 8.75
CA VAL A 59 10.63 10.10 9.48
C VAL A 59 10.54 10.36 10.97
N THR A 60 9.58 9.72 11.63
CA THR A 60 9.32 9.86 13.08
C THR A 60 9.87 8.70 13.90
N LYS A 61 10.00 7.52 13.28
CA LYS A 61 10.57 6.33 13.91
C LYS A 61 11.21 5.43 12.85
N VAL A 62 12.33 4.81 13.19
CA VAL A 62 13.00 3.82 12.34
C VAL A 62 12.97 2.47 13.05
N MET A 63 12.39 1.45 12.43
CA MET A 63 12.43 0.07 12.94
C MET A 63 13.49 -0.75 12.20
N GLU A 64 13.57 -0.59 10.88
CA GLU A 64 14.56 -1.23 10.02
C GLU A 64 14.81 -0.32 8.81
N THR A 65 16.05 -0.17 8.40
CA THR A 65 16.42 0.65 7.24
C THR A 65 17.62 0.06 6.51
N SER A 66 17.56 0.06 5.19
CA SER A 66 18.69 -0.31 4.32
C SER A 66 19.38 0.93 3.74
N SER A 67 18.64 2.02 3.54
CA SER A 67 19.15 3.30 3.02
C SER A 67 19.73 4.23 4.11
N LYS A 68 19.83 3.74 5.36
CA LYS A 68 20.36 4.48 6.53
C LYS A 68 19.53 5.71 6.91
N LEU A 69 18.21 5.63 6.74
CA LEU A 69 17.28 6.67 7.19
C LEU A 69 17.40 6.90 8.70
N LYS A 70 17.25 8.16 9.09
CA LYS A 70 17.26 8.61 10.48
C LYS A 70 15.96 9.29 10.83
N VAL A 71 15.67 9.31 12.14
CA VAL A 71 14.56 10.12 12.66
C VAL A 71 14.84 11.59 12.37
N GLY A 72 13.85 12.30 11.85
CA GLY A 72 13.95 13.70 11.41
C GLY A 72 14.23 13.86 9.91
N ASP A 73 14.61 12.79 9.20
CA ASP A 73 14.87 12.88 7.76
C ASP A 73 13.56 13.19 7.00
N LYS A 74 13.67 14.06 5.98
CA LYS A 74 12.59 14.32 5.04
C LYS A 74 12.75 13.41 3.83
N ILE A 75 11.68 12.71 3.49
CA ILE A 75 11.63 11.80 2.35
C ILE A 75 10.51 12.17 1.39
N GLU A 76 10.73 11.89 0.10
CA GLU A 76 9.70 11.95 -0.92
C GLU A 76 9.23 10.53 -1.24
N ILE A 77 7.91 10.33 -1.21
CA ILE A 77 7.25 9.08 -1.52
C ILE A 77 6.36 9.29 -2.74
N ARG A 78 6.49 8.42 -3.75
CA ARG A 78 5.71 8.50 -4.98
C ARG A 78 4.94 7.21 -5.21
N TYR A 79 3.64 7.33 -5.46
CA TYR A 79 2.81 6.19 -5.84
C TYR A 79 1.64 6.61 -6.72
N ARG A 80 0.98 5.62 -7.33
CA ARG A 80 -0.27 5.84 -8.08
C ARG A 80 -1.44 5.22 -7.34
N HIS A 81 -2.54 5.94 -7.30
CA HIS A 81 -3.79 5.43 -6.77
C HIS A 81 -4.62 4.81 -7.91
N VAL A 82 -4.57 3.48 -8.03
CA VAL A 82 -5.30 2.73 -9.06
C VAL A 82 -6.45 1.97 -8.38
N PRO A 83 -7.71 2.39 -8.57
CA PRO A 83 -8.86 1.68 -8.00
C PRO A 83 -9.07 0.34 -8.73
N LEU A 84 -9.30 -0.73 -7.97
CA LEU A 84 -9.71 -2.03 -8.50
C LEU A 84 -11.21 -1.96 -8.83
N ARG A 85 -11.56 -1.64 -10.09
CA ARG A 85 -12.96 -1.60 -10.56
C ARG A 85 -13.48 -3.02 -10.85
N GLY A 86 -13.56 -3.87 -9.83
CA GLY A 86 -13.94 -5.28 -9.97
C GLY A 86 -12.85 -6.19 -10.55
N ALA A 87 -11.65 -5.65 -10.81
CA ALA A 87 -10.49 -6.43 -11.22
C ALA A 87 -9.81 -7.08 -10.01
N ALA A 88 -9.32 -8.31 -10.18
CA ALA A 88 -8.44 -8.96 -9.21
C ALA A 88 -7.07 -8.25 -9.17
N GLY A 89 -6.48 -8.14 -7.99
CA GLY A 89 -5.17 -7.50 -7.84
C GLY A 89 -4.83 -7.09 -6.41
N PRO A 90 -3.61 -6.56 -6.21
CA PRO A 90 -3.22 -6.01 -4.92
C PRO A 90 -4.13 -4.84 -4.54
N SER A 91 -4.49 -4.79 -3.26
CA SER A 91 -5.25 -3.72 -2.65
C SER A 91 -4.69 -2.35 -3.04
N PRO A 92 -5.54 -1.36 -3.38
CA PRO A 92 -5.09 -0.03 -3.74
C PRO A 92 -4.37 0.62 -2.56
N ILE A 93 -3.34 1.42 -2.88
CA ILE A 93 -2.59 2.18 -1.88
C ILE A 93 -3.53 3.26 -1.30
N PRO A 94 -3.69 3.32 0.04
CA PRO A 94 -4.57 4.30 0.66
C PRO A 94 -4.04 5.72 0.40
N LYS A 95 -4.96 6.68 0.30
CA LYS A 95 -4.61 8.08 0.19
C LYS A 95 -4.12 8.58 1.55
N LEU A 96 -2.90 9.08 1.59
CA LEU A 96 -2.33 9.67 2.80
C LEU A 96 -2.89 11.08 3.04
N LYS A 97 -2.96 11.48 4.31
CA LYS A 97 -3.43 12.82 4.72
C LYS A 97 -2.29 13.61 5.35
N ALA A 98 -2.15 14.87 4.96
CA ALA A 98 -1.21 15.79 5.60
C ALA A 98 -1.51 15.94 7.10
N GLY A 99 -0.45 16.02 7.90
CA GLY A 99 -0.49 16.07 9.36
C GLY A 99 -0.65 14.72 10.06
N ALA A 100 -1.04 13.66 9.35
CA ALA A 100 -1.24 12.33 9.93
C ALA A 100 0.04 11.49 9.93
N SER A 101 0.15 10.60 10.90
CA SER A 101 1.25 9.65 11.01
C SER A 101 0.84 8.25 10.56
N TYR A 102 1.75 7.56 9.86
CA TYR A 102 1.52 6.23 9.33
C TYR A 102 2.74 5.34 9.55
N PRO A 103 2.56 4.03 9.82
CA PRO A 103 3.64 3.09 9.53
C PRO A 103 3.90 3.10 8.02
N ALA A 104 5.13 2.87 7.60
CA ALA A 104 5.51 2.86 6.20
C ALA A 104 6.47 1.71 5.89
N TRP A 105 6.06 0.84 4.98
CA TRP A 105 6.90 -0.18 4.36
C TRP A 105 7.29 0.29 2.97
N LEU A 106 8.52 0.77 2.83
CA LEU A 106 9.02 1.43 1.62
C LEU A 106 10.24 0.70 1.06
N LYS A 107 10.51 0.98 -0.21
CA LYS A 107 11.80 0.71 -0.85
C LYS A 107 12.27 1.96 -1.55
N GLN A 108 13.58 2.16 -1.61
CA GLN A 108 14.15 3.24 -2.40
C GLN A 108 14.01 2.92 -3.89
N GLY A 109 13.45 3.85 -4.65
CA GLY A 109 13.36 3.81 -6.11
C GLY A 109 14.43 4.68 -6.76
N GLU A 110 14.24 4.97 -8.05
CA GLU A 110 15.14 5.83 -8.81
C GLU A 110 15.20 7.26 -8.24
N GLY A 111 16.38 7.88 -8.31
CA GLY A 111 16.60 9.25 -7.84
C GLY A 111 16.43 9.44 -6.34
N GLY A 112 16.46 8.37 -5.54
CA GLY A 112 16.29 8.42 -4.08
C GLY A 112 14.85 8.60 -3.62
N ILE A 113 13.88 8.54 -4.54
CA ILE A 113 12.44 8.65 -4.24
C ILE A 113 11.95 7.31 -3.71
N TYR A 114 11.24 7.32 -2.59
CA TYR A 114 10.70 6.11 -1.99
C TYR A 114 9.40 5.69 -2.67
N VAL A 115 9.21 4.38 -2.79
CA VAL A 115 7.98 3.79 -3.31
C VAL A 115 7.41 2.74 -2.34
N PRO A 116 6.09 2.58 -2.27
CA PRO A 116 5.45 1.60 -1.38
C PRO A 116 5.85 0.16 -1.72
N ALA A 117 6.35 -0.59 -0.73
CA ALA A 117 6.87 -1.96 -0.91
C ALA A 117 5.80 -3.05 -0.70
N ALA A 118 4.79 -2.79 0.14
CA ALA A 118 3.73 -3.73 0.50
C ALA A 118 2.36 -3.40 -0.12
N ARG A 119 2.36 -2.76 -1.31
CA ARG A 119 1.15 -2.38 -2.07
C ARG A 119 0.13 -1.66 -1.17
N GLY A 120 -1.16 -2.01 -1.22
CA GLY A 120 -2.22 -1.40 -0.40
C GLY A 120 -2.00 -1.45 1.11
N LYS A 121 -1.11 -2.34 1.58
CA LYS A 121 -0.79 -2.49 3.01
C LYS A 121 0.49 -1.77 3.43
N SER A 122 1.11 -1.00 2.53
CA SER A 122 2.34 -0.24 2.81
C SER A 122 2.20 0.84 3.87
N PHE A 123 0.97 1.24 4.21
CA PHE A 123 0.71 2.27 5.21
C PHE A 123 -0.22 1.82 6.34
N THR A 124 -0.41 0.51 6.52
CA THR A 124 -1.36 -0.05 7.49
C THR A 124 -0.70 -1.11 8.37
N ARG A 125 -0.95 -1.07 9.70
CA ARG A 125 -0.39 -2.05 10.65
C ARG A 125 -0.85 -3.48 10.38
N LYS A 126 -2.14 -3.68 10.14
CA LYS A 126 -2.77 -4.97 9.78
C LYS A 126 -2.59 -5.25 8.29
#